data_AF-A0A536QDS4-F1
#
_entry.id   AF-A0A536QDS4-F1
#
_cell.length_a   1.000
_cell.length_b   1.000
_cell.length_c   1.000
_cell.angle_alpha   90.00
_cell.angle_beta   90.00
_cell.angle_gamma   90.00
#
_symmetry.space_group_name_H-M   'P 1'
#
loop_
_entity.id
_entity.type
_entity.pdbx_description
1 polymer ?
#
loop_
_entity_poly.entity_id
_entity_poly.type
_entity_poly.pdbx_seq_one_letter_code
_entity_poly.pdbx_strand_id
1 'polypeptide(L)'
;LKASDRLSFYGFDAPMEMTGANSPRPALTALQAYLATNLKPTLLPATAGTIDTLAGADERWSNPAAILDPSESVGASDEANTLRLLADDLAAVLIAESPRLIASTSRNAWWRAYLHARTAAGLLRYHAAMANASDNRVARLLGLRDVMMADNLNAILTREGQRGPTLMFGHNLHLQKGRSKWHLGDLSLEWWSVGSIIGAQLGDQYAVLCSALGAAPHQGLNAPAPDTLEGILSALPESRYLFKSGSLTTALSRMASNLVLRTDAAPNNGYFPLDPHQLNEADGVIFVRDV
;
A
#
# COMPACT_ATOMS: atom_id res chain seq x y z
N LEU A 1 -0.73 -28.48 15.03
CA LEU A 1 -1.67 -27.37 14.75
C LEU A 1 -2.50 -27.76 13.54
N LYS A 2 -3.83 -27.65 13.61
CA LYS A 2 -4.68 -27.86 12.42
C LYS A 2 -4.36 -26.74 11.42
N ALA A 3 -4.63 -26.97 10.13
CA ALA A 3 -4.44 -25.92 9.12
C ALA A 3 -5.26 -24.64 9.46
N SER A 4 -6.41 -24.79 10.12
CA SER A 4 -7.22 -23.68 10.65
C SER A 4 -6.46 -22.79 11.64
N ASP A 5 -5.52 -23.35 12.41
CA ASP A 5 -4.91 -22.68 13.56
C ASP A 5 -3.57 -22.00 13.21
N ARG A 6 -3.13 -22.08 11.95
CA ARG A 6 -1.83 -21.52 11.51
C ARG A 6 -2.01 -20.08 11.05
N LEU A 7 -1.18 -19.16 11.51
CA LEU A 7 -1.14 -17.81 10.95
C LEU A 7 -0.57 -17.83 9.53
N SER A 8 -1.13 -17.01 8.65
CA SER A 8 -0.64 -16.78 7.30
C SER A 8 -0.18 -15.33 7.19
N PHE A 9 1.03 -15.13 6.66
CA PHE A 9 1.65 -13.82 6.52
C PHE A 9 1.67 -13.42 5.05
N TYR A 10 1.25 -12.19 4.78
CA TYR A 10 1.16 -11.63 3.44
C TYR A 10 1.77 -10.23 3.43
N GLY A 11 2.53 -9.92 2.38
CA GLY A 11 2.80 -8.55 2.00
C GLY A 11 1.65 -8.05 1.12
N PHE A 12 1.12 -6.87 1.43
CA PHE A 12 0.09 -6.23 0.61
C PHE A 12 0.61 -4.98 -0.12
N ASP A 13 1.86 -4.58 0.14
CA ASP A 13 2.54 -3.42 -0.46
C ASP A 13 3.81 -3.86 -1.19
N ALA A 14 4.37 -2.98 -2.01
CA ALA A 14 5.65 -3.16 -2.70
C ALA A 14 6.54 -1.90 -2.54
N PRO A 15 7.87 -2.03 -2.58
CA PRO A 15 8.76 -0.88 -2.69
C PRO A 15 8.48 -0.10 -3.98
N MET A 16 8.17 1.21 -3.89
CA MET A 16 7.81 2.06 -5.02
C MET A 16 8.46 3.46 -4.96
N GLU A 17 7.73 4.51 -4.59
CA GLU A 17 8.07 5.94 -4.79
C GLU A 17 9.46 6.35 -4.29
N MET A 18 9.96 5.73 -3.23
CA MET A 18 11.26 6.12 -2.64
C MET A 18 12.43 5.25 -3.11
N THR A 19 12.15 4.16 -3.83
CA THR A 19 13.14 3.14 -4.23
C THR A 19 13.20 2.89 -5.73
N GLY A 20 12.33 3.56 -6.51
CA GLY A 20 12.03 3.19 -7.88
C GLY A 20 10.97 2.08 -7.93
N ALA A 21 9.97 2.23 -8.79
CA ALA A 21 8.97 1.19 -9.00
C ALA A 21 9.51 0.12 -9.94
N ASN A 22 9.34 -1.14 -9.56
CA ASN A 22 9.84 -2.27 -10.34
C ASN A 22 9.25 -2.34 -11.75
N SER A 23 10.00 -2.98 -12.65
CA SER A 23 9.52 -3.38 -13.98
C SER A 23 8.25 -4.25 -13.89
N PRO A 24 7.28 -4.08 -14.80
CA PRO A 24 6.11 -4.98 -14.89
C PRO A 24 6.46 -6.33 -15.51
N ARG A 25 7.63 -6.45 -16.18
CA ARG A 25 8.03 -7.63 -16.96
C ARG A 25 8.03 -8.92 -16.13
N PRO A 26 8.61 -9.00 -14.92
CA PRO A 26 8.60 -10.25 -14.15
C PRO A 26 7.20 -10.77 -13.83
N ALA A 27 6.26 -9.87 -13.52
CA ALA A 27 4.87 -10.24 -13.25
C ALA A 27 4.14 -10.69 -14.53
N LEU A 28 4.35 -9.99 -15.64
CA LEU A 28 3.81 -10.38 -16.95
C LEU A 28 4.34 -11.73 -17.41
N THR A 29 5.65 -11.96 -17.30
CA THR A 29 6.29 -13.22 -17.67
C THR A 29 5.79 -14.38 -16.82
N ALA A 30 5.63 -14.18 -15.50
CA ALA A 30 5.08 -15.21 -14.62
C ALA A 30 3.63 -15.57 -14.97
N LEU A 31 2.78 -14.57 -15.27
CA LEU A 31 1.41 -14.78 -15.72
C LEU A 31 1.38 -15.51 -17.08
N GLN A 32 2.16 -15.04 -18.05
CA GLN A 32 2.23 -15.63 -19.38
C GLN A 32 2.72 -17.07 -19.33
N ALA A 33 3.73 -17.38 -18.53
CA ALA A 33 4.25 -18.74 -18.36
C ALA A 33 3.22 -19.69 -17.76
N TYR A 34 2.47 -19.23 -16.74
CA TYR A 34 1.38 -20.00 -16.15
C TYR A 34 0.29 -20.31 -17.19
N LEU A 35 -0.12 -19.32 -17.98
CA LEU A 35 -1.11 -19.52 -19.04
C LEU A 35 -0.56 -20.43 -20.14
N ALA A 36 0.65 -20.19 -20.64
CA ALA A 36 1.24 -20.97 -21.74
C ALA A 36 1.47 -22.44 -21.39
N THR A 37 1.78 -22.74 -20.14
CA THR A 37 1.95 -24.12 -19.66
C THR A 37 0.61 -24.87 -19.63
N ASN A 38 -0.49 -24.16 -19.42
CA ASN A 38 -1.80 -24.76 -19.15
C ASN A 38 -2.82 -24.54 -20.26
N LEU A 39 -2.55 -23.68 -21.25
CA LEU A 39 -3.45 -23.32 -22.35
C LEU A 39 -2.88 -23.76 -23.70
N LYS A 40 -3.77 -23.90 -24.69
CA LYS A 40 -3.34 -23.99 -26.09
C LYS A 40 -2.79 -22.62 -26.53
N PRO A 41 -1.73 -22.57 -27.37
CA PRO A 41 -1.16 -21.30 -27.85
C PRO A 41 -2.18 -20.37 -28.53
N THR A 42 -3.21 -20.92 -29.18
CA THR A 42 -4.28 -20.16 -29.84
C THR A 42 -5.18 -19.37 -28.89
N LEU A 43 -5.11 -19.64 -27.57
CA LEU A 43 -5.84 -18.91 -26.54
C LEU A 43 -4.98 -17.83 -25.86
N LEU A 44 -3.70 -17.72 -26.22
CA LEU A 44 -2.80 -16.76 -25.61
C LEU A 44 -2.81 -15.43 -26.40
N PRO A 45 -3.04 -14.29 -25.74
CA PRO A 45 -2.97 -12.97 -26.39
C PRO A 45 -1.56 -12.63 -26.88
N ALA A 46 -0.53 -13.15 -26.21
CA ALA A 46 0.87 -12.87 -26.52
C ALA A 46 1.80 -14.02 -26.12
N THR A 47 2.96 -14.06 -26.78
CA THR A 47 4.07 -14.95 -26.42
C THR A 47 4.97 -14.28 -25.37
N ALA A 48 5.81 -15.08 -24.68
CA ALA A 48 6.84 -14.54 -23.80
C ALA A 48 7.78 -13.56 -24.55
N GLY A 49 8.19 -13.89 -25.78
CA GLY A 49 9.05 -13.03 -26.59
C GLY A 49 8.41 -11.68 -26.96
N THR A 50 7.09 -11.65 -27.17
CA THR A 50 6.33 -10.41 -27.36
C THR A 50 6.40 -9.52 -26.12
N ILE A 51 6.21 -10.10 -24.93
CA ILE A 51 6.29 -9.38 -23.65
C ILE A 51 7.70 -8.85 -23.42
N ASP A 52 8.73 -9.69 -23.63
CA ASP A 52 10.13 -9.29 -23.45
C ASP A 52 10.52 -8.14 -24.39
N THR A 53 10.07 -8.19 -25.64
CA THR A 53 10.36 -7.14 -26.64
C THR A 53 9.70 -5.83 -26.27
N LEU A 54 8.41 -5.84 -25.88
CA LEU A 54 7.68 -4.63 -25.51
C LEU A 54 8.19 -4.04 -24.18
N ALA A 55 8.50 -4.88 -23.19
CA ALA A 55 8.95 -4.41 -21.89
C ALA A 55 10.39 -3.87 -21.96
N GLY A 56 11.25 -4.51 -22.76
CA GLY A 56 12.68 -4.21 -22.77
C GLY A 56 13.37 -4.53 -21.45
N ALA A 57 14.52 -3.89 -21.22
CA ALA A 57 15.32 -4.06 -20.00
C ALA A 57 14.59 -3.55 -18.74
N ASP A 58 14.73 -4.22 -17.59
CA ASP A 58 13.98 -3.86 -16.37
C ASP A 58 14.44 -2.53 -15.77
N GLU A 59 15.70 -2.16 -15.99
CA GLU A 59 16.35 -0.96 -15.47
C GLU A 59 15.69 0.31 -16.01
N ARG A 60 15.13 0.28 -17.22
CA ARG A 60 14.44 1.43 -17.82
C ARG A 60 13.16 1.80 -17.07
N TRP A 61 12.56 0.85 -16.37
CA TRP A 61 11.35 1.07 -15.57
C TRP A 61 11.70 1.56 -14.17
N SER A 62 12.84 1.15 -13.64
CA SER A 62 13.19 1.33 -12.23
C SER A 62 14.05 2.58 -11.99
N ASN A 63 14.07 3.54 -12.93
CA ASN A 63 14.83 4.79 -12.81
C ASN A 63 14.23 5.67 -11.68
N PRO A 64 14.95 5.89 -10.56
CA PRO A 64 14.41 6.68 -9.46
C PRO A 64 14.22 8.16 -9.81
N ALA A 65 14.93 8.67 -10.82
CA ALA A 65 14.75 10.05 -11.29
C ALA A 65 13.34 10.29 -11.86
N ALA A 66 12.69 9.24 -12.39
CA ALA A 66 11.39 9.32 -13.04
C ALA A 66 10.23 9.76 -12.12
N ILE A 67 10.42 9.66 -10.80
CA ILE A 67 9.45 10.18 -9.82
C ILE A 67 9.42 11.72 -9.85
N LEU A 68 10.58 12.37 -9.98
CA LEU A 68 10.72 13.83 -9.97
C LEU A 68 10.69 14.41 -11.39
N ASP A 69 11.19 13.68 -12.38
CA ASP A 69 11.16 14.05 -13.80
C ASP A 69 10.31 13.07 -14.60
N PRO A 70 9.08 13.43 -15.02
CA PRO A 70 8.21 12.52 -15.75
C PRO A 70 8.78 12.13 -17.12
N SER A 71 9.67 12.94 -17.71
CA SER A 71 10.25 12.66 -19.03
C SER A 71 11.24 11.48 -19.00
N GLU A 72 11.76 11.15 -17.81
CA GLU A 72 12.61 10.00 -17.56
C GLU A 72 11.82 8.69 -17.44
N SER A 73 10.48 8.75 -17.40
CA SER A 73 9.62 7.57 -17.31
C SER A 73 9.25 7.02 -18.70
N VAL A 74 9.39 5.71 -18.86
CA VAL A 74 8.98 5.00 -20.08
C VAL A 74 7.47 4.73 -20.17
N GLY A 75 6.72 5.07 -19.12
CA GLY A 75 5.31 4.69 -18.98
C GLY A 75 4.35 5.30 -20.00
N ALA A 76 4.78 6.30 -20.76
CA ALA A 76 4.01 6.91 -21.85
C ALA A 76 4.37 6.36 -23.24
N SER A 77 5.33 5.43 -23.36
CA SER A 77 5.73 4.88 -24.66
C SER A 77 4.64 4.03 -25.30
N ASP A 78 4.70 3.87 -26.62
CA ASP A 78 3.76 3.02 -27.36
C ASP A 78 3.84 1.56 -26.89
N GLU A 79 5.04 1.08 -26.55
CA GLU A 79 5.23 -0.25 -25.98
C GLU A 79 4.60 -0.40 -24.60
N ALA A 80 4.75 0.60 -23.73
CA ALA A 80 4.11 0.61 -22.40
C ALA A 80 2.58 0.63 -22.52
N ASN A 81 2.03 1.42 -23.45
CA ASN A 81 0.60 1.46 -23.73
C ASN A 81 0.09 0.12 -24.29
N THR A 82 0.85 -0.52 -25.17
CA THR A 82 0.53 -1.86 -25.69
C THR A 82 0.57 -2.91 -24.59
N LEU A 83 1.56 -2.85 -23.70
CA LEU A 83 1.65 -3.76 -22.54
C LEU A 83 0.46 -3.62 -21.59
N ARG A 84 -0.12 -2.42 -21.44
CA ARG A 84 -1.33 -2.22 -20.63
C ARG A 84 -2.52 -2.98 -21.17
N LEU A 85 -2.73 -2.96 -22.48
CA LEU A 85 -3.79 -3.73 -23.14
C LEU A 85 -3.51 -5.23 -23.02
N LEU A 86 -2.27 -5.67 -23.27
CA LEU A 86 -1.89 -7.07 -23.13
C LEU A 86 -2.05 -7.59 -21.70
N ALA A 87 -1.73 -6.78 -20.69
CA ALA A 87 -1.91 -7.15 -19.29
C ALA A 87 -3.39 -7.38 -18.96
N ASP A 88 -4.28 -6.53 -19.49
CA ASP A 88 -5.73 -6.67 -19.35
C ASP A 88 -6.24 -7.95 -20.05
N ASP A 89 -5.83 -8.19 -21.29
CA ASP A 89 -6.20 -9.37 -22.07
C ASP A 89 -5.72 -10.68 -21.39
N LEU A 90 -4.48 -10.70 -20.90
CA LEU A 90 -3.94 -11.86 -20.17
C LEU A 90 -4.72 -12.13 -18.87
N ALA A 91 -5.12 -11.07 -18.15
CA ALA A 91 -5.95 -11.20 -16.96
C ALA A 91 -7.35 -11.72 -17.32
N ALA A 92 -7.96 -11.21 -18.40
CA ALA A 92 -9.25 -11.67 -18.89
C ALA A 92 -9.23 -13.16 -19.25
N VAL A 93 -8.18 -13.64 -19.93
CA VAL A 93 -7.97 -15.06 -20.24
C VAL A 93 -7.82 -15.89 -18.95
N LEU A 94 -7.02 -15.43 -17.98
CA LEU A 94 -6.88 -16.11 -16.68
C LEU A 94 -8.24 -16.29 -15.98
N ILE A 95 -9.08 -15.25 -16.00
CA ILE A 95 -10.42 -15.30 -15.39
C ILE A 95 -11.36 -16.22 -16.18
N ALA A 96 -11.45 -16.06 -17.50
CA ALA A 96 -12.33 -16.86 -18.35
C ALA A 96 -12.01 -18.36 -18.25
N GLU A 97 -10.73 -18.71 -18.20
CA GLU A 97 -10.26 -20.08 -18.15
C GLU A 97 -10.14 -20.65 -16.73
N SER A 98 -10.62 -19.93 -15.70
CA SER A 98 -10.50 -20.34 -14.29
C SER A 98 -10.95 -21.78 -14.01
N PRO A 99 -12.13 -22.26 -14.49
CA PRO A 99 -12.57 -23.62 -14.20
C PRO A 99 -11.56 -24.68 -14.68
N ARG A 100 -11.05 -24.50 -15.89
CA ARG A 100 -10.09 -25.43 -16.50
C ARG A 100 -8.72 -25.33 -15.85
N LEU A 101 -8.22 -24.10 -15.63
CA LEU A 101 -6.93 -23.84 -14.99
C LEU A 101 -6.88 -24.37 -13.55
N ILE A 102 -7.94 -24.18 -12.77
CA ILE A 102 -8.02 -24.68 -11.39
C ILE A 102 -8.08 -26.21 -11.39
N ALA A 103 -8.88 -26.82 -12.27
CA ALA A 103 -8.99 -28.27 -12.37
C ALA A 103 -7.69 -28.94 -12.81
N SER A 104 -6.91 -28.31 -13.70
CA SER A 104 -5.64 -28.86 -14.19
C SER A 104 -4.44 -28.55 -13.30
N THR A 105 -4.53 -27.52 -12.44
CA THR A 105 -3.44 -27.11 -11.54
C THR A 105 -3.88 -27.15 -10.08
N SER A 106 -4.29 -26.02 -9.53
CA SER A 106 -4.92 -25.88 -8.22
C SER A 106 -5.43 -24.46 -8.04
N ARG A 107 -6.33 -24.26 -7.06
CA ARG A 107 -6.76 -22.93 -6.64
C ARG A 107 -5.60 -22.04 -6.17
N ASN A 108 -4.56 -22.64 -5.57
CA ASN A 108 -3.37 -21.92 -5.11
C ASN A 108 -2.50 -21.43 -6.27
N ALA A 109 -2.30 -22.26 -7.29
CA ALA A 109 -1.56 -21.86 -8.48
C ALA A 109 -2.29 -20.75 -9.23
N TRP A 110 -3.60 -20.89 -9.41
CA TRP A 110 -4.44 -19.85 -10.01
C TRP A 110 -4.41 -18.53 -9.22
N TRP A 111 -4.53 -18.59 -7.88
CA TRP A 111 -4.47 -17.39 -7.04
C TRP A 111 -3.13 -16.65 -7.14
N ARG A 112 -2.01 -17.39 -7.26
CA ARG A 112 -0.68 -16.79 -7.52
C ARG A 112 -0.59 -16.17 -8.90
N ALA A 113 -1.14 -16.81 -9.94
CA ALA A 113 -1.22 -16.22 -11.27
C ALA A 113 -2.05 -14.93 -11.26
N TYR A 114 -3.13 -14.91 -10.48
CA TYR A 114 -3.96 -13.71 -10.32
C TYR A 114 -3.27 -12.59 -9.54
N LEU A 115 -2.40 -12.92 -8.58
CA LEU A 115 -1.48 -11.94 -7.99
C LEU A 115 -0.59 -11.31 -9.06
N HIS A 116 0.06 -12.11 -9.91
CA HIS A 116 0.90 -11.58 -10.99
C HIS A 116 0.12 -10.69 -11.97
N ALA A 117 -1.11 -11.05 -12.32
CA ALA A 117 -1.98 -10.22 -13.15
C ALA A 117 -2.26 -8.85 -12.52
N ARG A 118 -2.67 -8.82 -11.24
CA ARG A 118 -2.93 -7.56 -10.52
C ARG A 118 -1.66 -6.72 -10.35
N THR A 119 -0.52 -7.35 -10.06
CA THR A 119 0.78 -6.68 -9.95
C THR A 119 1.20 -6.05 -11.29
N ALA A 120 1.11 -6.79 -12.40
CA ALA A 120 1.47 -6.28 -13.73
C ALA A 120 0.60 -5.07 -14.12
N ALA A 121 -0.73 -5.21 -13.99
CA ALA A 121 -1.67 -4.12 -14.30
C ALA A 121 -1.45 -2.90 -13.39
N GLY A 122 -1.21 -3.13 -12.09
CA GLY A 122 -0.88 -2.08 -11.12
C GLY A 122 0.39 -1.32 -11.51
N LEU A 123 1.50 -2.02 -11.74
CA LEU A 123 2.77 -1.42 -12.13
C LEU A 123 2.67 -0.65 -13.44
N LEU A 124 1.99 -1.18 -14.46
CA LEU A 124 1.83 -0.48 -15.72
C LEU A 124 0.97 0.79 -15.59
N ARG A 125 -0.11 0.77 -14.77
CA ARG A 125 -0.89 1.98 -14.45
C ARG A 125 -0.04 3.00 -13.70
N TYR A 126 0.79 2.54 -12.76
CA TYR A 126 1.68 3.36 -11.97
C TYR A 126 2.74 4.04 -12.85
N HIS A 127 3.43 3.30 -13.73
CA HIS A 127 4.40 3.85 -14.68
C HIS A 127 3.75 4.83 -15.66
N ALA A 128 2.54 4.54 -16.17
CA ALA A 128 1.82 5.49 -17.02
C ALA A 128 1.46 6.80 -16.28
N ALA A 129 1.16 6.72 -14.97
CA ALA A 129 0.96 7.92 -14.15
C ALA A 129 2.28 8.64 -13.87
N MET A 130 3.39 7.90 -13.74
CA MET A 130 4.73 8.47 -13.53
C MET A 130 5.19 9.30 -14.73
N ALA A 131 4.87 8.86 -15.95
CA ALA A 131 5.17 9.61 -17.17
C ALA A 131 4.25 10.83 -17.41
N ASN A 132 3.29 11.11 -16.53
CA ASN A 132 2.36 12.22 -16.69
C ASN A 132 2.97 13.54 -16.17
N ALA A 133 2.97 14.59 -17.00
CA ALA A 133 3.51 15.90 -16.65
C ALA A 133 2.62 16.76 -15.71
N SER A 134 1.54 16.19 -15.15
CA SER A 134 0.63 16.91 -14.24
C SER A 134 1.28 17.25 -12.89
N ASP A 135 0.97 18.45 -12.37
CA ASP A 135 1.40 18.90 -11.03
C ASP A 135 0.92 17.97 -9.90
N ASN A 136 -0.22 17.28 -10.09
CA ASN A 136 -0.76 16.33 -9.11
C ASN A 136 -0.17 14.90 -9.25
N ARG A 137 0.90 14.73 -10.04
CA ARG A 137 1.48 13.41 -10.33
C ARG A 137 1.85 12.66 -9.06
N VAL A 138 2.60 13.27 -8.16
CA VAL A 138 3.15 12.57 -6.98
C VAL A 138 2.04 12.07 -6.06
N ALA A 139 1.03 12.89 -5.77
CA ALA A 139 -0.12 12.45 -4.97
C ALA A 139 -0.94 11.36 -5.69
N ARG A 140 -1.02 11.40 -7.03
CA ARG A 140 -1.63 10.33 -7.81
C ARG A 140 -0.84 9.01 -7.72
N LEU A 141 0.49 9.07 -7.72
CA LEU A 141 1.35 7.87 -7.54
C LEU A 141 1.09 7.23 -6.17
N LEU A 142 1.11 8.02 -5.10
CA LEU A 142 0.79 7.55 -3.75
C LEU A 142 -0.60 6.90 -3.67
N GLY A 143 -1.61 7.53 -4.29
CA GLY A 143 -2.94 6.96 -4.39
C GLY A 143 -2.99 5.64 -5.18
N LEU A 144 -2.23 5.51 -6.27
CA LEU A 144 -2.18 4.28 -7.06
C LEU A 144 -1.48 3.13 -6.32
N ARG A 145 -0.45 3.43 -5.52
CA ARG A 145 0.14 2.45 -4.61
C ARG A 145 -0.87 1.96 -3.59
N ASP A 146 -1.63 2.85 -2.96
CA ASP A 146 -2.68 2.47 -2.01
C ASP A 146 -3.85 1.71 -2.67
N VAL A 147 -4.15 1.96 -3.95
CA VAL A 147 -5.07 1.12 -4.73
C VAL A 147 -4.52 -0.29 -4.91
N MET A 148 -3.24 -0.45 -5.25
CA MET A 148 -2.61 -1.78 -5.35
C MET A 148 -2.61 -2.50 -3.99
N MET A 149 -2.39 -1.77 -2.90
CA MET A 149 -2.50 -2.28 -1.53
C MET A 149 -3.92 -2.76 -1.21
N ALA A 150 -4.95 -1.99 -1.58
CA ALA A 150 -6.34 -2.37 -1.40
C ALA A 150 -6.71 -3.62 -2.22
N ASP A 151 -6.28 -3.70 -3.49
CA ASP A 151 -6.50 -4.88 -4.33
C ASP A 151 -5.87 -6.13 -3.70
N ASN A 152 -4.65 -6.02 -3.16
CA ASN A 152 -3.97 -7.12 -2.46
C ASN A 152 -4.70 -7.52 -1.19
N LEU A 153 -5.16 -6.56 -0.39
CA LEU A 153 -5.93 -6.85 0.81
C LEU A 153 -7.24 -7.55 0.48
N ASN A 154 -7.99 -7.08 -0.51
CA ASN A 154 -9.24 -7.72 -0.95
C ASN A 154 -9.03 -9.17 -1.42
N ALA A 155 -7.93 -9.45 -2.12
CA ALA A 155 -7.57 -10.80 -2.52
C ALA A 155 -7.21 -11.70 -1.33
N ILE A 156 -6.58 -11.16 -0.29
CA ILE A 156 -6.28 -11.85 0.97
C ILE A 156 -7.58 -12.12 1.75
N LEU A 157 -8.43 -11.11 1.92
CA LEU A 157 -9.71 -11.24 2.63
C LEU A 157 -10.63 -12.27 1.97
N THR A 158 -10.71 -12.27 0.63
CA THR A 158 -11.48 -13.29 -0.12
C THR A 158 -10.95 -14.70 0.12
N ARG A 159 -9.62 -14.85 0.25
CA ARG A 159 -8.95 -16.13 0.43
C ARG A 159 -9.05 -16.65 1.86
N GLU A 160 -8.87 -15.76 2.83
CA GLU A 160 -8.67 -16.10 4.24
C GLU A 160 -9.90 -15.82 5.11
N GLY A 161 -10.92 -15.10 4.62
CA GLY A 161 -12.01 -14.57 5.45
C GLY A 161 -12.84 -15.63 6.21
N GLN A 162 -12.85 -16.88 5.76
CA GLN A 162 -13.48 -17.99 6.48
C GLN A 162 -12.66 -18.50 7.69
N ARG A 163 -11.44 -18.00 7.88
CA ARG A 163 -10.52 -18.40 8.96
C ARG A 163 -10.49 -17.40 10.12
N GLY A 164 -11.24 -16.30 10.01
CA GLY A 164 -11.34 -15.27 11.04
C GLY A 164 -10.75 -13.92 10.61
N PRO A 165 -10.49 -13.03 11.59
CA PRO A 165 -10.06 -11.66 11.31
C PRO A 165 -8.63 -11.59 10.75
N THR A 166 -8.40 -10.59 9.90
CA THR A 166 -7.08 -10.26 9.34
C THR A 166 -6.51 -9.05 10.08
N LEU A 167 -5.29 -9.17 10.61
CA LEU A 167 -4.55 -8.03 11.15
C LEU A 167 -3.69 -7.40 10.05
N MET A 168 -3.78 -6.08 9.94
CA MET A 168 -3.03 -5.28 8.97
C MET A 168 -2.03 -4.41 9.72
N PHE A 169 -0.76 -4.53 9.36
CA PHE A 169 0.33 -3.76 9.95
C PHE A 169 0.92 -2.84 8.88
N GLY A 170 0.98 -1.56 9.18
CA GLY A 170 1.43 -0.51 8.27
C GLY A 170 1.49 0.82 8.99
N HIS A 171 2.09 1.81 8.33
CA HIS A 171 2.18 3.16 8.88
C HIS A 171 0.78 3.82 9.00
N ASN A 172 0.59 4.72 9.98
CA ASN A 172 -0.70 5.41 10.20
C ASN A 172 -1.25 6.04 8.91
N LEU A 173 -0.39 6.68 8.12
CA LEU A 173 -0.76 7.28 6.82
C LEU A 173 -1.30 6.27 5.80
N HIS A 174 -1.04 4.98 5.94
CA HIS A 174 -1.68 3.96 5.09
C HIS A 174 -2.98 3.43 5.71
N LEU A 175 -3.11 3.40 7.04
CA LEU A 175 -4.23 2.72 7.71
C LEU A 175 -5.37 3.65 8.14
N GLN A 176 -5.14 4.96 8.25
CA GLN A 176 -6.18 5.89 8.71
C GLN A 176 -7.40 5.93 7.76
N LYS A 177 -8.58 6.24 8.32
CA LYS A 177 -9.84 6.30 7.57
C LYS A 177 -10.03 7.61 6.79
N GLY A 178 -9.36 8.70 7.20
CA GLY A 178 -9.40 9.99 6.52
C GLY A 178 -8.26 10.18 5.53
N ARG A 179 -8.26 11.33 4.84
CA ARG A 179 -7.24 11.64 3.82
C ARG A 179 -5.85 11.67 4.45
N SER A 180 -4.91 10.98 3.80
CA SER A 180 -3.50 11.04 4.16
C SER A 180 -2.89 12.32 3.64
N LYS A 181 -1.99 12.89 4.43
CA LYS A 181 -1.30 14.15 4.13
C LYS A 181 0.18 13.99 4.34
N TRP A 182 0.97 14.54 3.43
CA TRP A 182 2.43 14.53 3.54
C TRP A 182 3.03 15.77 2.89
N HIS A 183 4.01 16.37 3.56
CA HIS A 183 4.85 17.43 3.01
C HIS A 183 6.18 16.83 2.55
N LEU A 184 6.45 16.88 1.25
CA LEU A 184 7.68 16.40 0.63
C LEU A 184 8.38 17.56 -0.09
N GLY A 185 9.40 18.14 0.55
CA GLY A 185 9.97 19.40 0.08
C GLY A 185 8.88 20.48 0.00
N ASP A 186 8.73 21.11 -1.16
CA ASP A 186 7.70 22.13 -1.39
C ASP A 186 6.32 21.54 -1.78
N LEU A 187 6.20 20.22 -1.91
CA LEU A 187 4.96 19.55 -2.28
C LEU A 187 4.07 19.30 -1.07
N SER A 188 2.83 19.78 -1.13
CA SER A 188 1.76 19.37 -0.22
C SER A 188 0.92 18.29 -0.89
N LEU A 189 1.00 17.06 -0.38
CA LEU A 189 0.43 15.87 -0.98
C LEU A 189 -0.77 15.39 -0.17
N GLU A 190 -1.87 15.10 -0.85
CA GLU A 190 -3.04 14.49 -0.24
C GLU A 190 -3.66 13.40 -1.11
N TRP A 191 -3.98 12.25 -0.51
CA TRP A 191 -4.59 11.13 -1.21
C TRP A 191 -5.47 10.27 -0.27
N TRP A 192 -6.21 9.34 -0.86
CA TRP A 192 -6.94 8.32 -0.12
C TRP A 192 -6.05 7.10 0.07
N SER A 193 -5.74 6.77 1.31
CA SER A 193 -4.91 5.62 1.65
C SER A 193 -5.67 4.29 1.50
N VAL A 194 -4.96 3.17 1.61
CA VAL A 194 -5.58 1.85 1.63
C VAL A 194 -6.60 1.70 2.77
N GLY A 195 -6.34 2.28 3.94
CA GLY A 195 -7.26 2.30 5.08
C GLY A 195 -8.53 3.07 4.78
N SER A 196 -8.42 4.21 4.08
CA SER A 196 -9.59 4.96 3.60
C SER A 196 -10.40 4.17 2.57
N ILE A 197 -9.72 3.57 1.57
CA ILE A 197 -10.37 2.79 0.50
C ILE A 197 -11.10 1.58 1.08
N ILE A 198 -10.42 0.81 1.92
CA ILE A 198 -10.97 -0.41 2.52
C ILE A 198 -12.03 -0.08 3.55
N GLY A 199 -11.86 0.98 4.35
CA GLY A 199 -12.88 1.47 5.26
C GLY A 199 -14.17 1.84 4.56
N ALA A 200 -14.10 2.49 3.39
CA ALA A 200 -15.27 2.80 2.58
C ALA A 200 -15.94 1.55 1.99
N GLN A 201 -15.17 0.51 1.65
CA GLN A 201 -15.68 -0.74 1.06
C GLN A 201 -16.28 -1.71 2.09
N LEU A 202 -15.69 -1.78 3.29
CA LEU A 202 -16.04 -2.75 4.34
C LEU A 202 -16.94 -2.17 5.44
N GLY A 203 -17.02 -0.84 5.57
CA GLY A 203 -17.77 -0.16 6.62
C GLY A 203 -17.30 -0.60 8.01
N ASP A 204 -18.25 -0.99 8.86
CA ASP A 204 -18.00 -1.38 10.26
C ASP A 204 -17.15 -2.64 10.43
N GLN A 205 -16.83 -3.35 9.34
CA GLN A 205 -15.88 -4.48 9.36
C GLN A 205 -14.41 -4.02 9.34
N TYR A 206 -14.15 -2.72 9.20
CA TYR A 206 -12.81 -2.14 9.26
C TYR A 206 -12.62 -1.25 10.51
N ALA A 207 -11.64 -1.62 11.32
CA ALA A 207 -11.20 -0.83 12.47
C ALA A 207 -9.69 -0.57 12.41
N VAL A 208 -9.28 0.64 12.79
CA VAL A 208 -7.88 1.06 12.83
C VAL A 208 -7.48 1.53 14.23
N LEU A 209 -6.30 1.09 14.65
CA LEU A 209 -5.61 1.59 15.84
C LEU A 209 -4.39 2.38 15.37
N CYS A 210 -4.43 3.70 15.46
CA CYS A 210 -3.26 4.54 15.14
C CYS A 210 -2.22 4.43 16.25
N SER A 211 -0.95 4.41 15.88
CA SER A 211 0.16 4.40 16.83
C SER A 211 0.70 5.80 17.09
N ALA A 212 0.91 6.17 18.35
CA ALA A 212 1.66 7.34 18.77
C ALA A 212 2.88 6.89 19.59
N LEU A 213 4.03 7.52 19.36
CA LEU A 213 5.31 7.15 19.98
C LEU A 213 5.91 8.33 20.72
N GLY A 214 6.27 8.14 22.00
CA GLY A 214 6.96 9.17 22.79
C GLY A 214 8.39 9.39 22.30
N ALA A 215 9.29 8.42 22.49
CA ALA A 215 10.69 8.54 22.10
C ALA A 215 11.23 7.23 21.49
N ALA A 216 12.25 7.37 20.63
CA ALA A 216 13.11 6.27 20.19
C ALA A 216 14.53 6.82 20.03
N PRO A 217 15.27 7.05 21.14
CA PRO A 217 16.56 7.74 21.10
C PRO A 217 17.58 7.05 20.19
N HIS A 218 17.53 5.72 20.13
CA HIS A 218 18.40 4.92 19.27
C HIS A 218 18.12 5.10 17.75
N GLN A 219 16.96 5.67 17.40
CA GLN A 219 16.58 6.07 16.04
C GLN A 219 16.63 7.60 15.84
N GLY A 220 17.12 8.35 16.83
CA GLY A 220 17.18 9.82 16.78
C GLY A 220 15.85 10.54 17.04
N LEU A 221 14.84 9.85 17.58
CA LEU A 221 13.58 10.47 18.01
C LEU A 221 13.63 10.74 19.52
N ASN A 222 13.68 12.01 19.91
CA ASN A 222 13.84 12.41 21.31
C ASN A 222 12.50 12.44 22.07
N ALA A 223 12.54 12.83 23.34
CA ALA A 223 11.31 13.06 24.10
C ALA A 223 10.49 14.22 23.47
N PRO A 224 9.16 14.08 23.36
CA PRO A 224 8.30 15.06 22.72
C PRO A 224 8.07 16.27 23.64
N ALA A 225 7.73 17.42 23.05
CA ALA A 225 7.39 18.62 23.83
C ALA A 225 6.07 18.42 24.61
N PRO A 226 5.92 18.96 25.84
CA PRO A 226 4.76 18.70 26.70
C PRO A 226 3.39 19.14 26.14
N ASP A 227 3.39 20.06 25.18
CA ASP A 227 2.20 20.62 24.51
C ASP A 227 1.79 19.85 23.25
N THR A 228 2.47 18.74 22.94
CA THR A 228 2.08 17.78 21.90
C THR A 228 1.19 16.67 22.46
N LEU A 229 0.49 15.95 21.58
CA LEU A 229 -0.24 14.74 21.96
C LEU A 229 0.70 13.73 22.64
N GLU A 230 1.85 13.45 22.03
CA GLU A 230 2.84 12.50 22.54
C GLU A 230 3.45 12.97 23.88
N GLY A 231 3.62 14.27 24.09
CA GLY A 231 4.05 14.87 25.36
C GLY A 231 3.09 14.57 26.50
N ILE A 232 1.80 14.83 26.29
CA ILE A 232 0.76 14.54 27.29
C ILE A 232 0.70 13.05 27.60
N LEU A 233 0.71 12.20 26.56
CA LEU A 233 0.65 10.76 26.76
C LEU A 233 1.92 10.21 27.44
N SER A 234 3.09 10.80 27.19
CA SER A 234 4.35 10.43 27.83
C SER A 234 4.40 10.73 29.32
N ALA A 235 3.61 11.70 29.81
CA ALA A 235 3.52 12.07 31.21
C ALA A 235 2.64 11.12 32.05
N LEU A 236 1.89 10.22 31.41
CA LEU A 236 1.08 9.22 32.09
C LEU A 236 1.97 8.20 32.83
N PRO A 237 1.51 7.54 33.91
CA PRO A 237 2.36 6.66 34.73
C PRO A 237 2.96 5.44 34.02
N GLU A 238 2.22 4.80 33.10
CA GLU A 238 2.62 3.56 32.42
C GLU A 238 3.28 3.83 31.06
N SER A 239 4.09 2.88 30.58
CA SER A 239 4.82 3.06 29.30
C SER A 239 4.01 2.68 28.07
N ARG A 240 2.85 2.03 28.23
CA ARG A 240 2.01 1.52 27.14
C ARG A 240 0.54 1.73 27.44
N TYR A 241 -0.19 2.31 26.49
CA TYR A 241 -1.62 2.53 26.62
C TYR A 241 -2.38 2.15 25.35
N LEU A 242 -3.62 1.72 25.54
CA LEU A 242 -4.60 1.58 24.49
C LEU A 242 -5.81 2.45 24.86
N PHE A 243 -6.12 3.43 24.01
CA PHE A 243 -7.25 4.33 24.19
C PHE A 243 -8.32 4.08 23.15
N LYS A 244 -9.59 4.20 23.56
CA LYS A 244 -10.68 4.46 22.60
C LYS A 244 -10.53 5.89 22.09
N SER A 245 -10.51 6.07 20.77
CA SER A 245 -10.13 7.36 20.20
C SER A 245 -11.06 8.50 20.64
N GLY A 246 -12.38 8.34 20.52
CA GLY A 246 -13.34 9.37 20.95
C GLY A 246 -13.28 9.70 22.44
N SER A 247 -12.92 8.75 23.30
CA SER A 247 -12.71 8.99 24.73
C SER A 247 -11.45 9.83 24.97
N LEU A 248 -10.36 9.51 24.24
CA LEU A 248 -9.13 10.29 24.29
C LEU A 248 -9.35 11.72 23.78
N THR A 249 -10.00 11.90 22.63
CA THR A 249 -10.35 13.22 22.10
C THR A 249 -11.15 14.05 23.12
N THR A 250 -12.18 13.45 23.73
CA THR A 250 -13.00 14.14 24.74
C THR A 250 -12.19 14.55 25.96
N ALA A 251 -11.26 13.70 26.43
CA ALA A 251 -10.40 14.03 27.57
C ALA A 251 -9.43 15.16 27.21
N LEU A 252 -8.78 15.09 26.05
CA LEU A 252 -7.85 16.12 25.59
C LEU A 252 -8.53 17.48 25.42
N SER A 253 -9.73 17.54 24.85
CA SER A 253 -10.47 18.80 24.71
C SER A 253 -10.80 19.49 26.05
N ARG A 254 -10.83 18.74 27.16
CA ARG A 254 -11.03 19.31 28.51
C ARG A 254 -9.72 19.74 29.17
N MET A 255 -8.61 19.10 28.80
CA MET A 255 -7.31 19.27 29.45
C MET A 255 -6.42 20.30 28.75
N ALA A 256 -6.46 20.34 27.42
CA ALA A 256 -5.59 21.17 26.60
C ALA A 256 -6.34 21.63 25.34
N SER A 257 -6.55 22.94 25.22
CA SER A 257 -7.27 23.51 24.06
C SER A 257 -6.41 23.68 22.82
N ASN A 258 -5.07 23.67 22.97
CA ASN A 258 -4.12 24.09 21.93
C ASN A 258 -2.97 23.08 21.77
N LEU A 259 -3.28 21.81 21.52
CA LEU A 259 -2.22 20.84 21.20
C LEU A 259 -1.59 21.18 19.85
N VAL A 260 -0.27 21.16 19.81
CA VAL A 260 0.48 21.34 18.56
C VAL A 260 0.91 19.99 18.02
N LEU A 261 0.97 19.89 16.69
CA LEU A 261 1.59 18.74 16.05
C LEU A 261 3.07 18.71 16.45
N ARG A 262 3.55 17.55 16.88
CA ARG A 262 4.97 17.32 17.10
C ARG A 262 5.75 17.62 15.81
N THR A 263 6.93 18.24 15.92
CA THR A 263 7.72 18.67 14.75
C THR A 263 9.13 18.09 14.69
N ASP A 264 9.62 17.47 15.76
CA ASP A 264 10.89 16.76 15.70
C ASP A 264 10.74 15.47 14.88
N ALA A 265 11.66 15.27 13.95
CA ALA A 265 11.67 14.14 13.03
C ALA A 265 12.88 13.26 13.31
N ALA A 266 12.67 11.94 13.29
CA ALA A 266 13.77 10.99 13.25
C ALA A 266 14.51 11.13 11.90
N PRO A 267 15.86 11.09 11.86
CA PRO A 267 16.62 11.23 10.61
C PRO A 267 16.28 10.21 9.52
N ASN A 268 15.72 9.06 9.92
CA ASN A 268 15.30 7.99 9.02
C ASN A 268 13.85 8.16 8.50
N ASN A 269 13.15 9.25 8.84
CA ASN A 269 11.72 9.44 8.56
C ASN A 269 10.83 8.28 9.06
N GLY A 270 11.25 7.59 10.13
CA GLY A 270 10.60 6.40 10.64
C GLY A 270 9.36 6.66 11.51
N TYR A 271 9.11 7.92 11.88
CA TYR A 271 7.95 8.32 12.67
C TYR A 271 7.32 9.58 12.09
N PHE A 272 6.02 9.52 11.82
CA PHE A 272 5.19 10.68 11.52
C PHE A 272 4.25 10.91 12.70
N PRO A 273 4.25 12.12 13.27
CA PRO A 273 3.37 12.49 14.37
C PRO A 273 1.90 12.23 14.10
N LEU A 274 1.18 11.81 15.15
CA LEU A 274 -0.27 11.68 15.09
C LEU A 274 -0.91 13.05 15.36
N ASP A 275 -1.63 13.58 14.37
CA ASP A 275 -2.32 14.87 14.53
C ASP A 275 -3.46 14.75 15.56
N PRO A 276 -3.45 15.53 16.65
CA PRO A 276 -4.51 15.51 17.66
C PRO A 276 -5.89 15.84 17.08
N HIS A 277 -5.96 16.57 15.96
CA HIS A 277 -7.21 16.88 15.26
C HIS A 277 -7.73 15.71 14.40
N GLN A 278 -6.89 14.71 14.10
CA GLN A 278 -7.24 13.54 13.30
C GLN A 278 -7.53 12.29 14.13
N LEU A 279 -7.58 12.40 15.47
CA LEU A 279 -7.90 11.25 16.34
C LEU A 279 -9.23 10.58 15.96
N ASN A 280 -10.24 11.36 15.58
CA ASN A 280 -11.54 10.82 15.17
C ASN A 280 -11.50 10.02 13.85
N GLU A 281 -10.39 10.03 13.11
CA GLU A 281 -10.18 9.20 11.92
C GLU A 281 -9.71 7.77 12.26
N ALA A 282 -9.61 7.45 13.56
CA ALA A 282 -9.27 6.13 14.07
C ALA A 282 -10.25 5.64 15.15
N ASP A 283 -10.31 4.33 15.35
CA ASP A 283 -11.17 3.70 16.37
C ASP A 283 -10.49 3.65 17.73
N GLY A 284 -9.15 3.58 17.72
CA GLY A 284 -8.33 3.65 18.92
C GLY A 284 -6.92 4.16 18.67
N VAL A 285 -6.21 4.42 19.76
CA VAL A 285 -4.82 4.86 19.76
C VAL A 285 -4.00 3.93 20.62
N ILE A 286 -2.95 3.36 20.05
CA ILE A 286 -1.90 2.65 20.78
C ILE A 286 -0.80 3.67 21.05
N PHE A 287 -0.47 3.90 22.32
CA PHE A 287 0.65 4.74 22.70
C PHE A 287 1.75 3.90 23.33
N VAL A 288 2.99 4.15 22.90
CA VAL A 288 4.21 3.60 23.49
C VAL A 288 5.11 4.77 23.87
N ARG A 289 5.52 4.86 25.13
CA ARG A 289 6.34 5.99 25.61
C ARG A 289 7.74 5.96 25.04
N ASP A 290 8.37 4.79 24.99
CA ASP A 290 9.74 4.63 24.53
C ASP A 290 9.99 3.25 23.92
N VAL A 291 10.87 3.19 22.91
CA VAL A 291 11.37 1.97 22.25
C VAL A 291 12.88 2.00 22.02
#